data_AF-A0A3C0TDH3-F1
#
_entry.id   AF-A0A3C0TDH3-F1
#
_cell.length_a   1.000
_cell.length_b   1.000
_cell.length_c   1.000
_cell.angle_alpha   90.00
_cell.angle_beta   90.00
_cell.angle_gamma   90.00
#
_symmetry.space_group_name_H-M   'P 1'
#
loop_
_entity.id
_entity.type
_entity.pdbx_description
1 polymer ?
#
loop_
_entity_poly.entity_id
_entity_poly.type
_entity_poly.pdbx_seq_one_letter_code
_entity_poly.pdbx_strand_id
1 'polypeptide(L)'
;SGFISGKSERALYQKTIRWGLGFGLPLATVGVLWQALAGYDPEIAIIGQLPNTIATIPLALAFLSIISLWDSRPSTPIHDRVRSVGQMAFTNYITQTVFGVVVLSAIFDKGDLGRGGVALFILCVWCIQLIWSKSWLAHFRFGPAEWVWRTMTYRKYQPLRRTTQKKAV
;
A
#
# COMPACT_ATOMS: atom_id res chain seq x y z
N SER A 1 -11.85 16.85 11.95
CA SER A 1 -10.50 17.27 11.52
C SER A 1 -10.37 17.06 10.01
N GLY A 2 -9.84 18.03 9.27
CA GLY A 2 -9.76 17.97 7.79
C GLY A 2 -8.57 17.17 7.23
N PHE A 3 -7.61 16.83 8.09
CA PHE A 3 -6.30 16.32 7.69
C PHE A 3 -6.37 14.96 6.99
N ILE A 4 -7.10 14.00 7.57
CA ILE A 4 -7.28 12.67 6.97
C ILE A 4 -8.14 12.75 5.70
N SER A 5 -9.07 13.70 5.64
CA SER A 5 -9.96 13.89 4.47
C SER A 5 -9.31 14.65 3.30
N GLY A 6 -8.02 15.01 3.38
CA GLY A 6 -7.35 15.78 2.32
C GLY A 6 -7.74 17.26 2.25
N LYS A 7 -8.48 17.78 3.25
CA LYS A 7 -9.11 19.13 3.22
C LYS A 7 -8.39 20.16 4.10
N SER A 8 -7.25 19.79 4.71
CA SER A 8 -6.47 20.71 5.51
C SER A 8 -5.63 21.66 4.65
N GLU A 9 -5.11 22.72 5.28
CA GLU A 9 -4.23 23.67 4.62
C GLU A 9 -2.98 22.99 4.03
N ARG A 10 -2.58 23.40 2.82
CA ARG A 10 -1.40 22.88 2.13
C ARG A 10 -0.11 23.02 2.96
N ALA A 11 0.04 24.12 3.70
CA ALA A 11 1.20 24.37 4.56
C ALA A 11 1.34 23.32 5.67
N LEU A 12 0.22 22.84 6.23
CA LEU A 12 0.22 21.80 7.26
C LEU A 12 0.77 20.48 6.69
N TYR A 13 0.32 20.04 5.52
CA TYR A 13 0.86 18.84 4.87
C TYR A 13 2.36 18.98 4.59
N GLN A 14 2.82 20.11 4.05
CA GLN A 14 4.24 20.34 3.80
C GLN A 14 5.08 20.35 5.07
N LYS A 15 4.55 20.88 6.18
CA LYS A 15 5.19 20.81 7.49
C LYS A 15 5.29 19.36 7.97
N THR A 16 4.21 18.59 7.88
CA THR A 16 4.19 17.17 8.28
C THR A 16 5.15 16.33 7.43
N ILE A 17 5.28 16.59 6.14
CA ILE A 17 6.26 15.91 5.27
C ILE A 17 7.68 16.21 5.75
N ARG A 18 8.02 17.49 5.96
CA ARG A 18 9.38 17.88 6.37
C ARG A 18 9.75 17.27 7.72
N TRP A 19 8.86 17.36 8.72
CA TRP A 19 9.12 16.78 10.04
C TRP A 19 9.11 15.26 10.02
N GLY A 20 8.12 14.65 9.35
CA GLY A 20 7.97 13.20 9.32
C GLY A 20 9.10 12.51 8.57
N LEU A 21 9.56 13.06 7.44
CA LEU A 21 10.74 12.56 6.74
C LEU A 21 12.04 12.92 7.46
N GLY A 22 12.16 14.17 7.94
CA GLY A 22 13.37 14.65 8.61
C GLY A 22 13.67 13.94 9.92
N PHE A 23 12.65 13.47 10.64
CA PHE A 23 12.83 12.67 11.85
C PHE A 23 12.75 11.16 11.57
N GLY A 24 11.77 10.74 10.77
CA GLY A 24 11.49 9.31 10.54
C GLY A 24 12.56 8.62 9.69
N LEU A 25 13.06 9.22 8.61
CA LEU A 25 14.06 8.57 7.76
C LEU A 25 15.40 8.35 8.46
N PRO A 26 15.98 9.34 9.17
CA PRO A 26 17.21 9.10 9.93
C PRO A 26 17.03 8.02 10.99
N LEU A 27 15.91 8.03 11.72
CA LEU A 27 15.67 7.05 12.78
C LEU A 27 15.50 5.62 12.23
N ALA A 28 14.77 5.46 11.12
CA ALA A 28 14.67 4.17 10.43
C ALA A 28 16.03 3.71 9.89
N THR A 29 16.83 4.64 9.35
CA THR A 29 18.18 4.34 8.85
C THR A 29 19.08 3.85 9.98
N VAL A 30 19.05 4.51 11.14
CA VAL A 30 19.78 4.06 12.35
C VAL A 30 19.33 2.66 12.77
N GLY A 31 18.03 2.38 12.78
CA GLY A 31 17.51 1.04 13.12
C GLY A 31 17.98 -0.05 12.16
N VAL A 32 17.97 0.21 10.85
CA VAL A 32 18.47 -0.74 9.85
C VAL A 32 19.98 -0.93 9.94
N LEU A 33 20.75 0.15 10.12
CA LEU A 33 22.21 0.09 10.27
C LEU A 33 22.62 -0.66 11.53
N TRP A 34 21.93 -0.42 12.65
CA TRP A 34 22.16 -1.17 13.89
C TRP A 34 22.01 -2.66 13.67
N GLN A 35 20.90 -3.10 13.06
CA GLN A 35 20.66 -4.51 12.80
C GLN A 35 21.68 -5.09 11.81
N ALA A 36 22.07 -4.33 10.78
CA ALA A 36 23.07 -4.77 9.81
C ALA A 36 24.47 -4.93 10.44
N LEU A 37 24.89 -3.99 11.29
CA LEU A 37 26.18 -4.02 11.98
C LEU A 37 26.28 -5.14 13.02
N ALA A 38 25.15 -5.50 13.62
CA ALA A 38 25.05 -6.63 14.53
C ALA A 38 24.70 -7.95 13.81
N GLY A 39 24.88 -8.01 12.49
CA GLY A 39 24.77 -9.27 11.73
C GLY A 39 23.37 -9.89 11.69
N TYR A 40 22.32 -9.10 11.96
CA TYR A 40 20.94 -9.59 12.11
C TYR A 40 20.77 -10.66 13.20
N ASP A 41 21.54 -10.56 14.28
CA ASP A 41 21.45 -11.47 15.42
C ASP A 41 20.03 -11.48 16.04
N PRO A 42 19.41 -12.66 16.26
CA PRO A 42 18.10 -12.75 16.91
C PRO A 42 18.00 -12.07 18.28
N GLU A 43 19.09 -11.99 19.05
CA GLU A 43 19.07 -11.39 20.40
C GLU A 43 18.78 -9.89 20.38
N ILE A 44 19.28 -9.20 19.35
CA ILE A 44 19.02 -7.78 19.15
C ILE A 44 17.79 -7.52 18.28
N ALA A 45 17.12 -8.54 17.77
CA ALA A 45 16.02 -8.35 16.81
C ALA A 45 14.85 -7.58 17.42
N ILE A 46 14.58 -7.73 18.72
CA ILE A 46 13.49 -7.00 19.39
C ILE A 46 13.92 -5.56 19.68
N ILE A 47 15.10 -5.36 20.28
CA ILE A 47 15.57 -4.04 20.71
C ILE A 47 16.00 -3.19 19.51
N GLY A 48 16.66 -3.78 18.51
CA GLY A 48 17.09 -3.14 17.27
C GLY A 48 15.94 -2.66 16.38
N GLN A 49 14.71 -3.10 16.63
CA GLN A 49 13.51 -2.65 15.91
C GLN A 49 12.82 -1.44 16.55
N LEU A 50 13.19 -1.04 17.78
CA LEU A 50 12.63 0.13 18.45
C LEU A 50 12.74 1.41 17.60
N PRO A 51 13.90 1.73 16.99
CA PRO A 51 14.00 2.91 16.13
C PRO A 51 13.02 2.87 14.95
N ASN A 52 12.88 1.72 14.28
CA ASN A 52 11.95 1.56 13.16
C ASN A 52 10.48 1.70 13.59
N THR A 53 10.15 1.15 14.77
CA THR A 53 8.80 1.26 15.34
C THR A 53 8.43 2.71 15.63
N ILE A 54 9.34 3.46 16.27
CA ILE A 54 9.14 4.88 16.55
C ILE A 54 9.08 5.69 15.24
N ALA A 55 9.92 5.35 14.27
CA ALA A 55 9.95 6.02 12.96
C ALA A 55 8.66 5.80 12.15
N THR A 56 7.93 4.70 12.40
CA THR A 56 6.75 4.31 11.63
C THR A 56 5.66 5.38 11.64
N ILE A 57 5.33 5.94 12.81
CA ILE A 57 4.28 6.96 12.95
C ILE A 57 4.60 8.24 12.13
N PRO A 58 5.76 8.90 12.33
CA PRO A 58 6.11 10.10 11.57
C PRO A 58 6.23 9.84 10.07
N LEU A 59 6.78 8.69 9.66
CA LEU A 59 6.84 8.30 8.24
C LEU A 59 5.45 8.07 7.65
N ALA A 60 4.55 7.37 8.35
CA ALA A 60 3.19 7.14 7.90
C ALA A 60 2.43 8.46 7.68
N LEU A 61 2.58 9.41 8.61
CA LEU A 61 2.00 10.76 8.48
C LEU A 61 2.61 11.55 7.31
N ALA A 62 3.91 11.41 7.07
CA ALA A 62 4.57 12.03 5.92
C ALA A 62 4.05 11.43 4.61
N PHE A 63 3.99 10.10 4.48
CA PHE A 63 3.46 9.43 3.28
C PHE A 63 1.99 9.77 3.03
N LEU A 64 1.15 9.79 4.08
CA LEU A 64 -0.23 10.24 3.97
C LEU A 64 -0.32 11.68 3.45
N SER A 65 0.55 12.57 3.94
CA SER A 65 0.61 13.96 3.49
C SER A 65 1.06 14.09 2.04
N ILE A 66 2.06 13.30 1.61
CA ILE A 66 2.53 13.24 0.22
C ILE A 66 1.39 12.80 -0.70
N ILE A 67 0.72 11.70 -0.36
CA ILE A 67 -0.39 11.15 -1.13
C ILE A 67 -1.55 12.14 -1.19
N SER A 68 -1.88 12.80 -0.07
CA SER A 68 -2.95 13.81 -0.02
C SER A 68 -2.66 15.02 -0.92
N LEU A 69 -1.43 15.54 -0.91
CA LEU A 69 -1.01 16.64 -1.79
C LEU A 69 -0.89 16.21 -3.27
N TRP A 70 -0.65 14.93 -3.52
CA TRP A 70 -0.59 14.38 -4.87
C TRP A 70 -2.00 14.19 -5.46
N ASP A 71 -2.95 13.72 -4.65
CA ASP A 71 -4.36 13.54 -5.02
C ASP A 71 -5.12 14.88 -5.16
N SER A 72 -4.61 15.96 -4.55
CA SER A 72 -5.17 17.32 -4.73
C SER A 72 -4.82 17.98 -6.07
N ARG A 73 -3.98 17.34 -6.90
CA ARG A 73 -3.63 17.82 -8.25
C ARG A 73 -4.68 17.35 -9.28
N PRO A 74 -4.72 17.94 -10.49
CA PRO A 74 -5.62 17.47 -11.56
C PRO A 74 -5.46 15.96 -11.81
N SER A 75 -6.59 15.26 -11.96
CA SER A 75 -6.57 13.80 -12.14
C SER A 75 -5.89 13.40 -13.44
N THR A 76 -5.03 12.40 -13.34
CA THR A 76 -4.30 11.77 -14.44
C THR A 76 -4.62 10.28 -14.48
N PRO A 77 -4.33 9.57 -15.59
CA PRO A 77 -4.57 8.13 -15.66
C PRO A 77 -3.85 7.33 -14.55
N ILE A 78 -2.72 7.83 -14.04
CA ILE A 78 -2.00 7.20 -12.94
C ILE A 78 -2.72 7.41 -11.59
N HIS A 79 -3.33 8.58 -11.36
CA HIS A 79 -4.17 8.83 -10.17
C HIS A 79 -5.33 7.82 -10.11
N ASP A 80 -6.02 7.61 -11.23
CA ASP A 80 -7.13 6.65 -11.30
C ASP A 80 -6.67 5.22 -10.97
N ARG A 81 -5.50 4.80 -11.48
CA ARG A 81 -4.95 3.46 -11.23
C ARG A 81 -4.59 3.29 -9.76
N VAL A 82 -3.89 4.26 -9.16
CA VAL A 82 -3.52 4.21 -7.74
C VAL A 82 -4.76 4.25 -6.84
N ARG A 83 -5.75 5.09 -7.14
CA ARG A 83 -7.06 5.07 -6.44
C ARG A 83 -7.75 3.72 -6.57
N SER A 84 -7.72 3.11 -7.74
CA SER A 84 -8.34 1.79 -7.98
C SER A 84 -7.65 0.70 -7.16
N VAL A 85 -6.31 0.71 -7.09
CA VAL A 85 -5.54 -0.20 -6.23
C VAL A 85 -5.90 0.00 -4.76
N GLY A 86 -6.02 1.25 -4.31
CA GLY A 86 -6.42 1.57 -2.93
C GLY A 86 -7.85 1.14 -2.59
N GLN A 87 -8.80 1.24 -3.53
CA GLN A 87 -10.16 0.74 -3.37
C GLN A 87 -10.24 -0.79 -3.28
N MET A 88 -9.22 -1.48 -3.80
CA MET A 88 -9.09 -2.94 -3.79
C MET A 88 -7.93 -3.40 -2.88
N ALA A 89 -7.58 -2.62 -1.86
CA ALA A 89 -6.41 -2.90 -1.02
C ALA A 89 -6.46 -4.30 -0.37
N PHE A 90 -7.62 -4.75 0.10
CA PHE A 90 -7.76 -6.06 0.73
C PHE A 90 -7.69 -7.19 -0.30
N THR A 91 -8.35 -7.06 -1.45
CA THR A 91 -8.21 -8.06 -2.52
C THR A 91 -6.78 -8.11 -3.05
N ASN A 92 -6.14 -6.96 -3.24
CA ASN A 92 -4.75 -6.89 -3.69
C ASN A 92 -3.80 -7.52 -2.69
N TYR A 93 -4.01 -7.32 -1.39
CA TYR A 93 -3.23 -8.00 -0.36
C TYR A 93 -3.35 -9.52 -0.42
N ILE A 94 -4.57 -10.05 -0.57
CA ILE A 94 -4.80 -11.51 -0.67
C ILE A 94 -4.19 -12.07 -1.96
N THR A 95 -4.42 -11.43 -3.11
CA THR A 95 -3.85 -11.88 -4.39
C THR A 95 -2.32 -11.84 -4.39
N GLN A 96 -1.70 -10.79 -3.84
CA GLN A 96 -0.25 -10.72 -3.65
C GLN A 96 0.25 -11.84 -2.75
N THR A 97 -0.44 -12.11 -1.64
CA THR A 97 -0.06 -13.20 -0.72
C THR A 97 -0.14 -14.56 -1.42
N VAL A 98 -1.21 -14.83 -2.16
CA VAL A 98 -1.36 -16.07 -2.94
C VAL A 98 -0.26 -16.20 -3.98
N PHE A 99 0.01 -15.15 -4.77
CA PHE A 99 1.12 -15.17 -5.72
C PHE A 99 2.46 -15.36 -5.01
N GLY A 100 2.68 -14.68 -3.89
CA GLY A 100 3.90 -14.83 -3.09
C GLY A 100 4.09 -16.26 -2.63
N VAL A 101 3.10 -16.86 -1.97
CA VAL A 101 3.16 -18.25 -1.48
C VAL A 101 3.36 -19.23 -2.64
N VAL A 102 2.58 -19.12 -3.72
CA VAL A 102 2.69 -20.07 -4.85
C VAL A 102 4.03 -19.93 -5.54
N VAL A 103 4.46 -18.72 -5.89
CA VAL A 103 5.71 -18.51 -6.64
C VAL A 103 6.92 -18.78 -5.74
N LEU A 104 6.92 -18.31 -4.48
CA LEU A 104 8.01 -18.59 -3.54
C LEU A 104 8.11 -20.07 -3.17
N SER A 105 7.00 -20.77 -2.96
CA SER A 105 7.04 -22.18 -2.57
C SER A 105 7.22 -23.12 -3.77
N ALA A 106 6.68 -22.80 -4.96
CA ALA A 106 6.76 -23.71 -6.11
C ALA A 106 8.00 -23.45 -6.98
N ILE A 107 8.43 -22.20 -7.10
CA ILE A 107 9.52 -21.79 -7.99
C ILE A 107 10.80 -21.49 -7.18
N PHE A 108 10.68 -20.90 -5.98
CA PHE A 108 11.83 -20.39 -5.23
C PHE A 108 12.32 -21.29 -4.08
N ASP A 109 11.63 -22.39 -3.78
CA ASP A 109 12.02 -23.40 -2.78
C ASP A 109 13.29 -24.19 -3.19
N LYS A 110 13.81 -23.95 -4.40
CA LYS A 110 15.05 -24.55 -4.92
C LYS A 110 16.31 -23.70 -4.71
N GLY A 111 16.20 -22.53 -4.07
CA GLY A 111 17.36 -21.78 -3.55
C GLY A 111 18.07 -20.80 -4.49
N ASP A 112 17.64 -20.66 -5.76
CA ASP A 112 18.44 -19.95 -6.78
C ASP A 112 18.11 -18.47 -7.01
N LEU A 113 17.11 -17.90 -6.32
CA LEU A 113 16.74 -16.49 -6.54
C LEU A 113 17.38 -15.54 -5.53
N GLY A 114 18.42 -14.84 -5.98
CA GLY A 114 18.98 -13.70 -5.26
C GLY A 114 17.97 -12.54 -5.09
N ARG A 115 18.33 -11.57 -4.24
CA ARG A 115 17.48 -10.40 -3.88
C ARG A 115 16.90 -9.65 -5.09
N GLY A 116 17.63 -9.61 -6.21
CA GLY A 116 17.19 -8.97 -7.46
C GLY A 116 15.99 -9.66 -8.12
N GLY A 117 15.93 -11.00 -8.10
CA GLY A 117 14.79 -11.73 -8.66
C GLY A 117 13.52 -11.54 -7.85
N VAL A 118 13.63 -11.50 -6.52
CA VAL A 118 12.51 -11.19 -5.62
C VAL A 118 12.00 -9.76 -5.87
N ALA A 119 12.91 -8.80 -6.04
CA ALA A 119 12.54 -7.43 -6.39
C ALA A 119 11.79 -7.34 -7.73
N LEU A 120 12.25 -8.08 -8.75
CA LEU A 120 11.56 -8.15 -10.03
C LEU A 120 10.16 -8.76 -9.89
N PHE A 121 10.02 -9.85 -9.12
CA PHE A 121 8.72 -10.46 -8.84
C PHE A 121 7.74 -9.47 -8.20
N ILE A 122 8.19 -8.71 -7.19
CA ILE A 122 7.37 -7.68 -6.52
C ILE A 122 6.90 -6.63 -7.53
N LEU A 123 7.81 -6.13 -8.38
CA LEU A 123 7.47 -5.17 -9.43
C LEU A 123 6.43 -5.73 -10.41
N CYS A 124 6.57 -6.98 -10.84
CA CYS A 124 5.58 -7.64 -11.70
C CYS A 124 4.21 -7.71 -11.04
N VAL A 125 4.14 -8.11 -9.76
CA VAL A 125 2.86 -8.16 -9.01
C VAL A 125 2.23 -6.77 -8.92
N TRP A 126 3.02 -5.73 -8.60
CA TRP A 126 2.52 -4.36 -8.54
C TRP A 126 2.01 -3.84 -9.88
N CYS A 127 2.71 -4.12 -10.98
CA CYS A 127 2.27 -3.78 -12.32
C CYS A 127 0.95 -4.45 -12.67
N ILE A 128 0.80 -5.74 -12.37
CA ILE A 128 -0.45 -6.48 -12.55
C ILE A 128 -1.56 -5.81 -11.74
N GLN A 129 -1.32 -5.51 -10.45
CA GLN A 129 -2.27 -4.83 -9.54
C GLN A 129 -2.76 -3.48 -10.05
N LEU A 130 -1.85 -2.64 -10.54
CA LEU A 130 -2.17 -1.34 -11.14
C LEU A 130 -3.02 -1.45 -12.42
N ILE A 131 -2.88 -2.55 -13.15
CA ILE A 131 -3.64 -2.81 -14.37
C ILE A 131 -5.02 -3.37 -14.04
N TRP A 132 -5.06 -4.50 -13.34
CA TRP A 132 -6.31 -5.24 -13.15
C TRP A 132 -7.29 -4.51 -12.22
N SER A 133 -6.80 -3.78 -11.20
CA SER A 133 -7.69 -3.10 -10.25
C SER A 133 -8.61 -2.09 -10.95
N LYS A 134 -8.06 -1.30 -11.88
CA LYS A 134 -8.86 -0.34 -12.66
C LYS A 134 -9.85 -1.05 -13.59
N SER A 135 -9.40 -2.11 -14.29
CA SER A 135 -10.25 -2.89 -15.19
C SER A 135 -11.39 -3.59 -14.46
N TRP A 136 -11.14 -4.10 -13.25
CA TRP A 136 -12.15 -4.71 -12.39
C TRP A 136 -13.18 -3.68 -11.94
N LEU A 137 -12.72 -2.54 -11.38
CA LEU A 137 -13.61 -1.50 -10.89
C LEU A 137 -14.36 -0.74 -11.99
N ALA A 138 -13.98 -0.89 -13.26
CA ALA A 138 -14.80 -0.42 -14.37
C ALA A 138 -16.16 -1.15 -14.43
N HIS A 139 -16.20 -2.42 -14.02
CA HIS A 139 -17.39 -3.28 -14.07
C HIS A 139 -18.03 -3.49 -12.70
N PHE A 140 -17.24 -3.47 -11.62
CA PHE A 140 -17.67 -3.79 -10.26
C PHE A 140 -17.49 -2.61 -9.30
N ARG A 141 -18.25 -2.61 -8.20
CA ARG A 141 -18.24 -1.53 -7.19
C ARG A 141 -17.14 -1.71 -6.14
N PHE A 142 -16.73 -2.94 -5.91
CA PHE A 142 -15.76 -3.33 -4.87
C PHE A 142 -14.87 -4.45 -5.42
N GLY A 143 -13.69 -4.63 -4.82
CA GLY A 143 -12.96 -5.87 -5.02
C GLY A 143 -13.70 -7.05 -4.37
N PRO A 144 -13.45 -8.29 -4.84
CA PRO A 144 -14.06 -9.51 -4.31
C PRO A 144 -13.98 -9.62 -2.79
N ALA A 145 -12.79 -9.44 -2.21
CA ALA A 145 -12.57 -9.58 -0.78
C ALA A 145 -13.25 -8.46 0.01
N GLU A 146 -13.20 -7.22 -0.48
CA GLU A 146 -13.91 -6.08 0.10
C GLU A 146 -15.43 -6.29 0.09
N TRP A 147 -15.96 -6.87 -0.99
CA TRP A 147 -17.38 -7.17 -1.13
C TRP A 147 -17.84 -8.23 -0.13
N VAL A 148 -17.08 -9.33 -0.01
CA VAL A 148 -17.33 -10.39 0.98
C VAL A 148 -17.28 -9.78 2.39
N TRP A 149 -16.22 -9.03 2.70
CA TRP A 149 -16.05 -8.36 3.99
C TRP A 149 -17.25 -7.46 4.32
N ARG A 150 -17.62 -6.54 3.43
CA ARG A 150 -18.76 -5.63 3.65
C ARG A 150 -20.08 -6.38 3.80
N THR A 151 -20.31 -7.40 2.99
CA THR A 151 -21.55 -8.20 3.07
C THR A 151 -21.66 -8.90 4.42
N MET A 152 -20.55 -9.43 4.94
CA MET A 152 -20.51 -10.06 6.27
C MET A 152 -20.65 -9.04 7.40
N THR A 153 -19.90 -7.93 7.38
CA THR A 153 -19.94 -6.90 8.43
C THR A 153 -21.34 -6.30 8.58
N TYR A 154 -21.98 -5.95 7.47
CA TYR A 154 -23.32 -5.35 7.49
C TYR A 154 -24.45 -6.37 7.46
N ARG A 155 -24.13 -7.67 7.38
CA ARG A 155 -25.09 -8.79 7.25
C ARG A 155 -26.16 -8.55 6.18
N LYS A 156 -25.78 -7.87 5.10
CA LYS A 156 -26.66 -7.48 3.99
C LYS A 156 -25.91 -7.60 2.68
N TYR A 157 -26.54 -8.27 1.71
CA TYR A 157 -26.00 -8.41 0.36
C TYR A 157 -25.77 -7.03 -0.28
N GLN A 158 -24.51 -6.73 -0.59
CA GLN A 158 -24.13 -5.50 -1.27
C GLN A 158 -24.22 -5.71 -2.79
N PRO A 159 -24.79 -4.79 -3.59
CA PRO A 159 -24.76 -4.91 -5.04
C PRO A 159 -23.31 -4.82 -5.55
N LEU A 160 -22.84 -5.87 -6.25
CA LEU A 160 -21.45 -5.95 -6.71
C LEU A 160 -21.21 -5.29 -8.08
N ARG A 161 -22.11 -5.50 -9.04
CA ARG A 161 -21.99 -4.91 -10.40
C ARG A 161 -22.35 -3.43 -10.37
N ARG A 162 -21.62 -2.63 -11.14
CA ARG A 162 -22.05 -1.25 -11.44
C ARG A 162 -23.23 -1.33 -12.42
N THR A 163 -24.34 -0.73 -12.06
CA THR A 163 -25.43 -0.52 -13.01
C THR A 163 -24.95 0.52 -14.01
N THR A 164 -24.74 0.11 -15.27
CA THR A 164 -24.43 1.05 -16.35
C THR A 164 -25.61 2.01 -16.47
N GLN A 165 -25.50 3.23 -15.94
CA GLN A 165 -26.41 4.28 -16.39
C GLN A 165 -26.08 4.51 -17.86
N LYS A 166 -26.98 4.09 -18.75
CA LYS A 166 -27.00 4.61 -20.12
C LYS A 166 -27.00 6.13 -19.97
N LYS A 167 -25.92 6.81 -20.39
CA LYS A 167 -25.98 8.25 -20.63
C LYS A 167 -27.15 8.45 -21.58
N ALA A 168 -28.22 9.09 -21.11
CA ALA A 168 -29.22 9.63 -22.01
C ALA A 168 -28.47 10.62 -22.90
N VAL A 169 -28.47 10.33 -24.21
CA VAL A 169 -27.95 11.19 -25.26
C VAL A 169 -28.85 12.40 -25.38
#